data_AF-A0A2J8QZ13-F1
#
_entry.id   AF-A0A2J8QZ13-F1
#
_cell.length_a   1.000
_cell.length_b   1.000
_cell.length_c   1.000
_cell.angle_alpha   90.00
_cell.angle_beta   90.00
_cell.angle_gamma   90.00
#
_symmetry.space_group_name_H-M   'P 1'
#
loop_
_entity.id
_entity.type
_entity.pdbx_description
1 polymer ?
#
loop_
_entity_poly.entity_id
_entity_poly.type
_entity_poly.pdbx_seq_one_letter_code
_entity_poly.pdbx_strand_id
1 'polypeptide(L)'
;MGGAVSAGEDNDELIDNLKEAQYIRTELVEQAFRAIDRADYYLEEFKENAYKDLAWKHGNIHLSAPCIYSEPCHSESGKSRLVQL
;
A
#
# COMPACT_ATOMS: atom_id res chain seq x y z
N MET A 1 16.06 4.67 -4.04
CA MET A 1 15.27 4.26 -5.21
C MET A 1 13.82 4.59 -4.89
N GLY A 2 13.37 5.78 -5.30
CA GLY A 2 11.97 6.19 -5.24
C GLY A 2 11.59 6.56 -6.65
N GLY A 3 10.74 5.77 -7.28
CA GLY A 3 10.39 5.91 -8.69
C GLY A 3 9.02 5.30 -8.89
N ALA A 4 8.08 6.14 -9.32
CA ALA A 4 6.63 5.98 -9.29
C ALA A 4 6.03 6.05 -7.87
N VAL A 5 5.86 7.27 -7.38
CA VAL A 5 4.81 7.57 -6.40
C VAL A 5 3.48 7.37 -7.12
N SER A 6 2.96 6.14 -7.10
CA SER A 6 1.58 5.86 -7.51
C SER A 6 0.67 6.53 -6.50
N ALA A 7 0.18 7.71 -6.85
CA ALA A 7 -0.88 8.41 -6.13
C ALA A 7 -2.14 8.31 -6.98
N GLY A 8 -3.16 7.62 -6.48
CA GLY A 8 -4.50 7.65 -7.06
C GLY A 8 -5.34 8.78 -6.45
N GLU A 9 -6.37 9.22 -7.17
CA GLU A 9 -7.45 10.07 -6.66
C GLU A 9 -8.34 9.31 -5.66
N ASP A 10 -8.48 7.99 -5.85
CA ASP A 10 -9.23 7.08 -4.99
C ASP A 10 -8.54 5.71 -4.81
N ASN A 11 -9.20 4.81 -4.06
CA ASN A 11 -8.69 3.47 -3.80
C ASN A 11 -8.54 2.67 -5.10
N ASP A 12 -9.48 2.80 -6.04
CA ASP A 12 -9.49 2.04 -7.28
C ASP A 12 -8.32 2.43 -8.19
N GLU A 13 -8.04 3.72 -8.31
CA GLU A 13 -6.90 4.23 -9.08
C GLU A 13 -5.56 3.89 -8.40
N LEU A 14 -5.49 3.90 -7.06
CA LEU A 14 -4.32 3.36 -6.34
C LEU A 14 -4.09 1.88 -6.72
N ILE A 15 -5.15 1.06 -6.78
CA ILE A 15 -5.03 -0.37 -7.12
C ILE A 15 -4.61 -0.55 -8.58
N ASP A 16 -5.16 0.23 -9.51
CA ASP A 16 -4.77 0.21 -10.93
C ASP A 16 -3.29 0.51 -11.10
N ASN A 17 -2.82 1.57 -10.44
CA ASN A 17 -1.42 1.96 -10.48
C ASN A 17 -0.48 0.87 -9.90
N LEU A 18 -0.89 0.19 -8.81
CA LEU A 18 -0.13 -0.93 -8.23
C LEU A 18 -0.09 -2.16 -9.15
N LYS A 19 -1.17 -2.39 -9.90
CA LYS A 19 -1.28 -3.47 -10.88
C LYS A 19 -0.42 -3.18 -12.11
N GLU A 20 -0.44 -1.95 -12.63
CA GLU A 20 0.45 -1.51 -13.71
C GLU A 20 1.93 -1.68 -13.33
N ALA A 21 2.28 -1.30 -12.09
CA ALA A 21 3.62 -1.46 -11.54
C ALA A 21 4.00 -2.93 -11.18
N GLN A 22 3.14 -3.91 -11.48
CA GLN A 22 3.37 -5.34 -11.25
C GLN A 22 3.53 -5.75 -9.77
N TYR A 23 3.02 -4.93 -8.84
CA TYR A 23 2.91 -5.28 -7.42
C TYR A 23 1.72 -6.21 -7.19
N ILE A 24 0.57 -5.94 -7.82
CA ILE A 24 -0.61 -6.82 -7.79
C ILE A 24 -0.62 -7.67 -9.06
N ARG A 25 -0.56 -9.00 -8.90
CA ARG A 25 -0.36 -9.94 -10.01
C ARG A 25 -1.52 -10.93 -10.22
N THR A 26 -2.47 -10.98 -9.30
CA THR A 26 -3.58 -11.93 -9.36
C THR A 26 -4.90 -11.19 -9.13
N GLU A 27 -5.95 -11.65 -9.79
CA GLU A 27 -7.29 -11.08 -9.68
C GLU A 27 -7.82 -11.17 -8.23
N LEU A 28 -7.47 -12.23 -7.50
CA LEU A 28 -7.89 -12.40 -6.10
C LEU A 28 -7.30 -11.31 -5.20
N VAL A 29 -6.02 -10.96 -5.39
CA VAL A 29 -5.36 -9.89 -4.62
C VAL A 29 -5.95 -8.53 -5.01
N GLU A 30 -6.20 -8.28 -6.29
CA GLU A 30 -6.88 -7.07 -6.75
C GLU A 30 -8.26 -6.92 -6.10
N GLN A 31 -9.09 -7.96 -6.14
CA GLN A 31 -10.42 -7.96 -5.52
C GLN A 31 -10.35 -7.69 -4.02
N ALA A 32 -9.38 -8.29 -3.31
CA ALA A 32 -9.20 -8.05 -1.88
C ALA A 32 -8.82 -6.59 -1.57
N PHE A 33 -7.95 -5.98 -2.38
CA PHE A 33 -7.56 -4.58 -2.22
C PHE A 33 -8.71 -3.61 -2.56
N ARG A 34 -9.54 -3.92 -3.57
CA ARG A 34 -10.71 -3.09 -3.91
C ARG A 34 -11.86 -3.22 -2.92
N ALA A 35 -11.98 -4.36 -2.25
CA ALA A 35 -13.01 -4.61 -1.24
C ALA A 35 -12.81 -3.82 0.06
N ILE A 36 -11.62 -3.25 0.28
CA ILE A 36 -11.25 -2.55 1.50
C ILE A 36 -10.71 -1.17 1.13
N ASP A 37 -11.42 -0.11 1.53
CA ASP A 37 -10.93 1.24 1.31
C ASP A 37 -9.80 1.57 2.31
N ARG A 38 -8.63 1.92 1.77
CA ARG A 38 -7.47 2.28 2.59
C ARG A 38 -7.71 3.54 3.44
N ALA A 39 -8.57 4.48 3.00
CA ALA A 39 -8.87 5.70 3.73
C ALA A 39 -9.65 5.47 5.03
N ASP A 40 -10.30 4.31 5.19
CA ASP A 40 -10.99 3.93 6.42
C ASP A 40 -10.04 3.71 7.61
N TYR A 41 -8.75 3.49 7.33
CA TYR A 41 -7.71 3.33 8.34
C TYR A 41 -6.94 4.63 8.63
N TYR A 42 -7.28 5.73 7.95
CA TYR A 42 -6.71 7.05 8.18
C TYR A 42 -7.60 7.90 9.08
N LEU A 43 -6.97 8.76 9.88
CA LEU A 43 -7.70 9.86 10.52
C LEU A 43 -8.14 10.86 9.44
N GLU A 44 -9.28 11.51 9.67
CA GLU A 44 -9.93 12.41 8.70
C GLU A 44 -8.99 13.51 8.19
N GLU A 45 -8.17 14.07 9.08
CA GLU A 45 -7.17 15.10 8.79
C GLU A 45 -6.02 14.63 7.87
N PHE A 46 -5.84 13.33 7.68
CA PHE A 46 -4.76 12.76 6.88
C PHE A 46 -5.24 11.94 5.67
N LYS A 47 -6.56 11.92 5.38
CA LYS A 47 -7.12 11.12 4.27
C LYS A 47 -6.54 11.48 2.91
N GLU A 48 -6.02 12.70 2.72
CA GLU A 48 -5.32 13.12 1.50
C GLU A 48 -4.07 12.26 1.17
N ASN A 49 -3.56 11.50 2.14
CA ASN A 49 -2.42 10.61 1.97
C ASN A 49 -2.82 9.14 1.80
N ALA A 50 -4.10 8.81 1.90
CA ALA A 50 -4.58 7.44 1.91
C ALA A 50 -4.29 6.68 0.61
N TYR A 51 -4.37 7.37 -0.53
CA TYR A 51 -4.24 6.77 -1.87
C TYR A 51 -2.85 6.94 -2.49
N LYS A 52 -1.86 7.25 -1.66
CA LYS A 52 -0.46 7.33 -2.08
C LYS A 52 0.25 6.04 -1.71
N ASP A 53 1.12 5.54 -2.59
CA ASP A 53 1.99 4.39 -2.28
C ASP A 53 3.13 4.77 -1.29
N LEU A 54 2.74 5.19 -0.09
CA LEU A 54 3.61 5.65 0.97
C LEU A 54 3.20 5.00 2.28
N ALA A 55 4.20 4.70 3.10
CA ALA A 55 3.97 4.39 4.50
C ALA A 55 3.53 5.66 5.23
N TRP A 56 2.63 5.50 6.20
CA TRP A 56 2.12 6.59 7.01
C TRP A 56 2.19 6.23 8.48
N LYS A 57 2.63 7.18 9.31
CA LYS A 57 2.74 7.02 10.76
C LYS A 57 2.18 8.25 11.46
N HIS A 58 1.33 8.04 12.45
CA HIS A 58 0.89 9.09 13.35
C HIS A 58 0.70 8.52 14.76
N GLY A 59 1.46 9.06 15.72
CA GLY A 59 1.52 8.52 17.07
C GLY A 59 1.92 7.04 17.07
N ASN A 60 1.01 6.19 17.57
CA ASN A 60 1.18 4.74 17.66
C ASN A 60 0.62 3.97 16.44
N ILE A 61 0.02 4.66 15.47
CA ILE A 61 -0.53 4.02 14.27
C ILE A 61 0.53 4.08 13.17
N HIS A 62 0.77 2.94 12.53
CA HIS A 62 1.64 2.83 11.38
C HIS A 62 0.97 1.96 10.31
N LEU A 63 0.78 2.54 9.13
CA LEU A 63 0.31 1.85 7.93
C LEU A 63 1.50 1.73 6.98
N SER A 64 1.81 0.50 6.58
CA SER A 64 2.83 0.25 5.55
C SER A 64 2.40 0.82 4.20
N ALA A 65 3.37 1.00 3.30
CA ALA A 65 3.08 1.31 1.91
C ALA A 65 2.25 0.17 1.26
N PRO A 66 1.23 0.48 0.43
CA PRO A 66 0.39 -0.48 -0.27
C PRO A 66 1.17 -1.57 -1.02
N CYS A 67 2.27 -1.21 -1.68
CA CYS A 67 3.09 -2.14 -2.45
C CYS A 67 3.68 -3.29 -1.61
N ILE A 68 3.80 -3.14 -0.29
CA ILE A 68 4.31 -4.19 0.60
C ILE A 68 3.25 -5.26 0.90
N TYR A 69 1.95 -4.92 0.80
CA TYR A 69 0.87 -5.88 1.08
C TYR A 69 0.72 -6.95 0.00
N SER A 70 1.20 -6.69 -1.22
CA SER A 70 1.08 -7.60 -2.35
C SER A 70 2.31 -8.50 -2.55
N GLU A 71 3.40 -8.29 -1.80
CA GLU A 71 4.51 -9.24 -1.79
C GLU A 71 4.02 -10.57 -1.20
N PRO A 72 4.18 -11.71 -1.91
CA PRO A 72 3.98 -13.00 -1.27
C PRO A 72 4.99 -13.07 -0.12
N CYS A 73 4.52 -13.38 1.07
CA CYS A 73 5.36 -13.68 2.23
C CYS A 73 6.16 -14.98 1.96
N HIS A 74 7.11 -14.92 1.03
CA HIS A 74 7.93 -16.03 0.57
C HIS A 74 9.32 -15.49 0.20
N SER A 75 10.06 -15.01 1.20
CA SER A 75 11.50 -15.24 1.25
C SER A 75 12.03 -14.88 2.63
N GLU A 76 12.88 -15.74 3.18
CA GLU A 76 13.66 -15.46 4.40
C GLU A 76 14.61 -14.25 4.27
N SER A 77 14.62 -13.59 3.12
CA SER A 77 15.34 -12.35 2.83
C SER A 77 14.59 -11.07 3.23
N GLY A 78 13.29 -11.16 3.55
CA GLY A 78 12.46 -10.04 4.03
C GLY A 78 12.78 -9.56 5.46
N LYS A 79 13.61 -10.33 6.19
CA LYS A 79 14.06 -9.97 7.55
C LYS A 79 14.88 -8.67 7.59
N SER A 80 15.44 -8.20 6.48
CA SER A 80 16.26 -6.97 6.53
C SER A 80 15.47 -5.67 6.42
N ARG A 81 14.19 -5.71 5.97
CA ARG A 81 13.38 -4.49 5.74
C ARG A 81 12.33 -4.24 6.83
N LEU A 82 12.01 -5.27 7.63
CA LEU A 82 11.20 -5.16 8.85
C LEU A 82 11.97 -4.66 10.08
N VAL A 83 13.30 -4.60 10.02
CA VAL A 83 14.18 -4.29 11.18
C VAL A 83 14.54 -2.79 11.26
N GLN A 84 13.92 -1.94 10.45
CA GLN A 84 14.04 -0.48 10.57
C GLN A 84 12.74 0.22 11.02
N LEU A 85 11.79 -0.53 11.60
CA LEU A 85 10.62 0.04 12.29
C LEU A 85 10.86 0.19 13.79
#